data_AF-A0AAV7EZF6-F1
#
_entry.id   AF-A0AAV7EZF6-F1
#
_cell.length_a   1.000
_cell.length_b   1.000
_cell.length_c   1.000
_cell.angle_alpha   90.00
_cell.angle_beta   90.00
_cell.angle_gamma   90.00
#
_symmetry.space_group_name_H-M   'P 1'
#
loop_
_entity.id
_entity.type
_entity.pdbx_description
1 polymer ?
#
loop_
_entity_poly.entity_id
_entity_poly.type
_entity_poly.pdbx_seq_one_letter_code
_entity_poly.pdbx_strand_id
1 'polypeptide(L)'
;MAEKLSPEKRHSFIHGDQTIEEVNVYIVLPSNVPTKMFYSKIQSKHIEVGIKGNPPYLNHDLTFPVKIDSSFWTLEDGTMHITLQKRDKGQTWPSPILGQGQLDPYSADLEQKRLMLQRFQEEVFSLDWAFASMST
;
A
#
# COMPACT_ATOMS: atom_id res chain seq x y z
N MET A 1 30.68 -16.73 -11.14
CA MET A 1 30.68 -15.40 -11.78
C MET A 1 29.39 -14.72 -11.36
N ALA A 2 29.47 -13.69 -10.50
CA ALA A 2 28.34 -13.00 -9.92
C ALA A 2 27.93 -11.86 -10.85
N GLU A 3 27.10 -12.16 -11.84
CA GLU A 3 26.56 -11.14 -12.74
C GLU A 3 25.52 -10.31 -11.98
N LYS A 4 26.03 -9.18 -11.47
CA LYS A 4 25.37 -7.88 -11.35
C LYS A 4 23.83 -7.95 -11.33
N LEU A 5 23.31 -8.28 -10.15
CA LEU A 5 21.99 -7.83 -9.67
C LEU A 5 22.03 -6.31 -9.47
N SER A 6 22.22 -5.55 -10.55
CA SER A 6 22.05 -4.10 -10.57
C SER A 6 20.72 -3.83 -11.26
N PRO A 7 19.62 -3.61 -10.53
CA PRO A 7 18.39 -3.18 -11.14
C PRO A 7 18.56 -1.68 -11.40
N GLU A 8 18.98 -1.34 -12.60
CA GLU A 8 18.89 0.01 -13.18
C GLU A 8 17.41 0.48 -13.22
N LYS A 9 16.49 -0.47 -12.98
CA LYS A 9 15.06 -0.32 -12.75
C LYS A 9 14.66 -0.90 -11.38
N ARG A 10 15.39 -0.59 -10.30
CA ARG A 10 14.87 -0.86 -8.96
C ARG A 10 13.56 -0.06 -8.85
N HIS A 11 12.52 -0.65 -8.27
CA HIS A 11 11.29 0.06 -7.88
C HIS A 11 10.21 0.25 -8.96
N SER A 12 9.87 -0.76 -9.77
CA SER A 12 8.51 -0.81 -10.29
C SER A 12 7.57 -1.30 -9.19
N PHE A 13 7.25 -0.41 -8.25
CA PHE A 13 6.11 -0.60 -7.36
C PHE A 13 4.86 -0.31 -8.17
N ILE A 14 3.96 -1.28 -8.24
CA ILE A 14 2.63 -1.03 -8.79
C ILE A 14 1.89 -0.27 -7.69
N HIS A 15 1.44 0.96 -7.99
CA HIS A 15 0.55 1.68 -7.11
C HIS A 15 -0.66 0.77 -6.86
N GLY A 16 -0.74 0.20 -5.65
CA GLY A 16 -1.83 -0.70 -5.33
C GLY A 16 -3.09 0.09 -4.97
N ASP A 17 -4.21 -0.62 -4.92
CA ASP A 17 -5.50 -0.02 -4.63
C ASP A 17 -5.53 0.47 -3.17
N GLN A 18 -5.87 1.74 -2.97
CA GLN A 18 -6.11 2.31 -1.65
C GLN A 18 -7.60 2.58 -1.46
N THR A 19 -8.07 2.37 -0.24
CA THR A 19 -9.39 2.73 0.21
C THR A 19 -9.29 3.85 1.26
N ILE A 20 -10.43 4.25 1.82
CA ILE A 20 -10.49 5.17 2.97
C ILE A 20 -9.76 4.59 4.19
N GLU A 21 -9.68 3.27 4.32
CA GLU A 21 -9.21 2.60 5.54
C GLU A 21 -7.83 1.97 5.39
N GLU A 22 -7.45 1.56 4.19
CA GLU A 22 -6.23 0.80 3.94
C GLU A 22 -5.56 1.19 2.61
N VAL A 23 -4.30 0.82 2.47
CA VAL A 23 -3.56 0.93 1.21
C VAL A 23 -2.84 -0.37 0.94
N ASN A 24 -3.03 -0.90 -0.26
CA ASN A 24 -2.39 -2.11 -0.72
C ASN A 24 -1.18 -1.76 -1.58
N VAL A 25 -0.10 -2.53 -1.44
CA VAL A 25 1.14 -2.35 -2.19
C VAL A 25 1.58 -3.69 -2.74
N TYR A 26 1.83 -3.74 -4.05
CA TYR A 26 2.26 -4.96 -4.74
C TYR A 26 3.71 -4.82 -5.21
N ILE A 27 4.53 -5.79 -4.83
CA ILE A 27 5.96 -5.85 -5.17
C ILE A 27 6.24 -7.17 -5.87
N VAL A 28 6.61 -7.11 -7.14
CA VAL A 28 7.04 -8.29 -7.88
C VAL A 28 8.45 -8.66 -7.44
N LEU A 29 8.60 -9.85 -6.86
CA LEU A 29 9.87 -10.36 -6.37
C LEU A 29 10.47 -11.34 -7.39
N PRO A 30 11.80 -11.49 -7.41
CA PRO A 30 12.44 -12.45 -8.31
C PRO A 30 12.16 -13.89 -7.87
N SER A 31 11.58 -14.69 -8.76
CA SER A 31 11.24 -16.11 -8.52
C SER A 31 12.45 -17.02 -8.28
N ASN A 32 13.67 -16.51 -8.44
CA ASN A 32 14.91 -17.24 -8.21
C ASN A 32 15.27 -17.39 -6.72
N VAL A 33 14.44 -16.85 -5.82
CA VAL A 33 14.67 -16.84 -4.37
C VAL A 33 13.52 -17.54 -3.65
N PRO A 34 13.81 -18.45 -2.70
CA PRO A 34 12.77 -19.14 -1.96
C PRO A 34 11.99 -18.19 -1.02
N THR A 35 10.67 -18.36 -0.98
CA THR A 35 9.70 -17.59 -0.17
C THR A 35 10.15 -17.33 1.28
N LYS A 36 10.79 -18.33 1.90
CA LYS A 36 11.23 -18.28 3.31
C LYS A 36 12.35 -17.26 3.59
N MET A 37 13.04 -16.79 2.55
CA MET A 37 14.09 -15.79 2.71
C MET A 37 13.55 -14.36 2.64
N PHE A 38 12.34 -14.16 2.12
CA PHE A 38 11.74 -12.84 2.11
C PHE A 38 11.26 -12.44 3.50
N TYR A 39 11.33 -11.14 3.78
CA TYR A 39 10.80 -10.56 4.99
C TYR A 39 10.16 -9.20 4.67
N SER A 40 9.06 -8.91 5.36
CA SER A 40 8.51 -7.55 5.49
C SER A 40 8.57 -7.14 6.95
N LYS A 41 9.03 -5.93 7.21
CA LYS A 41 8.85 -5.23 8.48
C LYS A 41 8.01 -4.00 8.21
N ILE A 42 6.81 -4.02 8.77
CA ILE A 42 5.90 -2.89 8.75
C ILE A 42 6.01 -2.20 10.10
N GLN A 43 6.33 -0.92 10.09
CA GLN A 43 6.39 -0.07 11.27
C GLN A 43 5.38 1.07 11.11
N SER A 44 5.16 1.84 12.19
CA SER A 44 4.10 2.85 12.19
C SER A 44 4.25 3.86 11.08
N LYS A 45 5.47 4.24 10.67
CA LYS A 45 5.71 5.18 9.57
C LYS A 45 6.84 4.71 8.64
N HIS A 46 7.15 3.43 8.65
CA HIS A 46 8.30 2.92 7.91
C HIS A 46 8.03 1.50 7.43
N ILE A 47 8.49 1.19 6.23
CA ILE A 47 8.34 -0.13 5.66
C ILE A 47 9.67 -0.62 5.08
N GLU A 48 10.02 -1.84 5.43
CA GLU A 48 11.20 -2.52 4.94
C GLU A 48 10.83 -3.89 4.40
N VAL A 49 11.12 -4.14 3.12
CA VAL A 49 10.94 -5.43 2.46
C VAL A 49 12.27 -5.86 1.90
N GLY A 50 12.66 -7.11 2.10
CA GLY A 50 13.94 -7.60 1.60
C GLY A 50 14.06 -9.10 1.59
N ILE A 51 15.23 -9.57 1.13
CA ILE A 51 15.63 -10.97 1.14
C ILE A 51 16.75 -11.12 2.17
N LYS A 52 16.63 -12.06 3.09
CA LYS A 52 17.70 -12.39 4.05
C LYS A 52 19.01 -12.67 3.30
N GLY A 53 20.09 -11.99 3.71
CA GLY A 53 21.41 -12.10 3.09
C GLY A 53 21.64 -11.15 1.90
N ASN A 54 20.66 -10.35 1.50
CA ASN A 54 20.78 -9.30 0.49
C ASN A 54 20.43 -7.93 1.09
N PRO A 55 20.86 -6.82 0.46
CA PRO A 55 20.36 -5.49 0.81
C PRO A 55 18.83 -5.44 0.68
N PRO A 56 18.14 -4.66 1.55
CA PRO A 56 16.69 -4.55 1.52
C PRO A 56 16.22 -4.08 0.13
N TYR A 57 15.18 -4.74 -0.36
CA TYR A 57 14.60 -4.50 -1.67
C TYR A 57 13.81 -3.18 -1.69
N LEU A 58 13.18 -2.86 -0.56
CA LEU A 58 12.48 -1.61 -0.28
C LEU A 58 12.76 -1.26 1.18
N ASN A 59 13.23 -0.04 1.43
CA ASN A 59 13.43 0.49 2.77
C ASN A 59 13.13 1.97 2.69
N HIS A 60 11.89 2.34 3.00
CA HIS A 60 11.41 3.69 2.88
C HIS A 60 10.40 4.03 3.97
N ASP A 61 10.32 5.31 4.28
CA ASP A 61 9.30 5.84 5.16
C ASP A 61 7.95 5.91 4.45
N LEU A 62 6.88 5.69 5.20
CA LEU A 62 5.51 5.83 4.73
C LEU A 62 5.11 7.31 4.80
N THR A 63 4.23 7.73 3.87
CA THR A 63 3.73 9.12 3.85
C THR A 63 2.99 9.47 5.14
N PHE A 64 2.16 8.54 5.62
CA PHE A 64 1.38 8.70 6.85
C PHE A 64 1.53 7.47 7.76
N PRO A 65 1.15 7.59 9.04
CA PRO A 65 1.25 6.49 9.96
C PRO A 65 0.17 5.41 9.73
N VAL A 66 0.55 4.15 9.94
CA VAL A 66 -0.30 2.95 9.83
C VAL A 66 -0.43 2.23 11.17
N LYS A 67 -1.47 1.41 11.30
CA LYS A 67 -1.66 0.49 12.42
C LYS A 67 -0.91 -0.80 12.14
N ILE A 68 0.23 -0.97 12.77
CA ILE A 68 1.10 -2.16 12.62
C ILE A 68 0.32 -3.44 12.93
N ASP A 69 -0.49 -3.43 13.99
CA ASP A 69 -1.28 -4.58 14.45
C ASP A 69 -2.29 -5.08 13.41
N SER A 70 -2.83 -4.16 12.59
CA SER A 70 -3.80 -4.48 11.54
C SER A 70 -3.19 -4.55 10.14
N SER A 71 -1.88 -4.29 10.01
CA SER A 71 -1.19 -4.31 8.72
C SER A 71 -0.47 -5.64 8.56
N PHE A 72 -0.57 -6.25 7.39
CA PHE A 72 0.03 -7.56 7.13
C PHE A 72 0.53 -7.65 5.69
N TRP A 73 1.25 -8.72 5.39
CA TRP A 73 1.73 -9.00 4.05
C TRP A 73 1.57 -10.47 3.72
N THR A 74 1.30 -10.75 2.45
CA THR A 74 1.21 -12.09 1.89
C THR A 74 2.16 -12.19 0.69
N LEU A 75 2.57 -13.41 0.36
CA LEU A 75 3.35 -13.69 -0.85
C LEU A 75 2.57 -14.68 -1.70
N GLU A 76 2.16 -14.26 -2.88
CA GLU A 76 1.38 -15.07 -3.82
C GLU A 76 2.08 -15.06 -5.17
N ASP A 77 2.42 -16.25 -5.67
CA ASP A 77 3.02 -16.45 -7.01
C ASP A 77 4.26 -15.58 -7.31
N GLY A 78 5.08 -15.29 -6.29
CA GLY A 78 6.26 -14.41 -6.42
C GLY A 78 5.94 -12.91 -6.40
N THR A 79 4.69 -12.53 -6.14
CA THR A 79 4.28 -11.15 -5.89
C THR A 79 3.95 -10.98 -4.42
N MET A 80 4.61 -10.01 -3.78
CA MET A 80 4.39 -9.68 -2.38
C MET A 80 3.32 -8.61 -2.28
N HIS A 81 2.23 -8.96 -1.61
CA HIS A 81 1.10 -8.09 -1.37
C HIS A 81 1.16 -7.60 0.07
N ILE A 82 1.22 -6.28 0.25
CA ILE A 82 1.35 -5.64 1.55
C ILE A 82 0.11 -4.79 1.76
N THR A 83 -0.66 -5.14 2.79
CA THR A 83 -1.87 -4.42 3.19
C THR A 83 -1.54 -3.57 4.41
N LEU A 84 -1.62 -2.25 4.24
CA LEU A 84 -1.30 -1.26 5.26
C LEU A 84 -2.56 -0.57 5.75
N GLN A 85 -2.88 -0.73 7.03
CA GLN A 85 -4.07 -0.13 7.63
C GLN A 85 -3.80 1.34 8.00
N LYS A 86 -4.52 2.28 7.40
CA LYS A 86 -4.36 3.72 7.71
C LYS A 86 -4.74 3.97 9.16
N ARG A 87 -3.92 4.74 9.87
CA ARG A 87 -4.27 5.17 11.23
C ARG A 87 -5.45 6.14 11.19
N ASP A 88 -5.40 7.11 10.28
CA ASP A 88 -6.44 8.10 10.02
C ASP A 88 -7.24 7.69 8.79
N LYS A 89 -8.49 7.26 9.02
CA LYS A 89 -9.43 6.90 7.94
C LYS A 89 -9.80 8.14 7.14
N GLY A 90 -9.88 7.98 5.82
CA GLY A 90 -10.27 9.04 4.89
C GLY A 90 -9.13 9.97 4.49
N GLN A 91 -7.91 9.69 4.93
CA GLN A 91 -6.73 10.38 4.42
C GLN A 91 -6.31 9.79 3.07
N THR A 92 -6.26 10.64 2.05
CA THR A 92 -5.74 10.27 0.74
C THR A 92 -4.21 10.26 0.78
N TRP A 93 -3.62 9.12 0.42
CA TRP A 93 -2.17 9.00 0.34
C TRP A 93 -1.76 9.27 -1.11
N PRO A 94 -1.08 10.40 -1.41
CA PRO A 94 -0.63 10.68 -2.78
C PRO A 94 0.44 9.69 -3.26
N SER A 95 1.14 9.05 -2.32
CA SER A 95 1.97 7.88 -2.56
C SER A 95 1.98 7.01 -1.30
N PRO A 96 1.98 5.66 -1.41
CA PRO A 96 2.23 4.76 -0.29
C PRO A 96 3.58 5.02 0.38
N ILE A 97 4.58 5.46 -0.39
CA ILE A 97 5.97 5.64 0.05
C ILE A 97 6.36 7.11 -0.03
N LEU A 98 6.96 7.62 1.05
CA LEU A 98 7.44 8.99 1.13
C LEU A 98 8.63 9.19 0.17
N GLY A 99 8.49 10.12 -0.78
CA GLY A 99 9.57 10.51 -1.68
C GLY A 99 9.88 9.53 -2.82
N GLN A 100 9.09 8.47 -2.98
CA GLN A 100 9.18 7.56 -4.12
C GLN A 100 7.80 7.33 -4.77
N GLY A 101 7.81 7.13 -6.09
CA GLY A 101 6.59 6.80 -6.83
C GLY A 101 5.52 7.88 -6.75
N GLN A 102 5.91 9.16 -6.70
CA GLN A 102 4.95 10.25 -6.85
C GLN A 102 4.19 10.03 -8.16
N LEU A 103 2.90 9.78 -8.03
CA LEU A 103 2.00 9.73 -9.17
C LEU A 103 2.03 11.09 -9.87
N ASP A 104 1.94 11.06 -11.20
CA ASP A 104 1.69 12.27 -11.97
C ASP A 104 0.46 13.00 -11.39
N PRO A 105 0.49 14.35 -11.30
CA PRO A 105 -0.55 15.13 -10.64
C PRO A 105 -1.96 14.86 -11.18
N TYR A 106 -2.08 14.42 -12.43
CA TYR A 106 -3.34 13.98 -13.03
C TYR A 106 -3.87 12.66 -12.45
N SER A 107 -3.01 11.65 -12.30
CA SER A 107 -3.38 10.36 -11.70
C SER A 107 -3.70 10.52 -10.21
N ALA A 108 -2.94 11.36 -9.51
CA ALA A 108 -3.20 11.70 -8.11
C ALA A 108 -4.57 12.38 -7.91
N ASP A 109 -4.95 13.33 -8.78
CA ASP A 109 -6.27 13.97 -8.76
C ASP A 109 -7.40 12.97 -9.00
N LEU A 110 -7.22 12.05 -9.95
CA LEU A 110 -8.21 11.01 -10.27
C LEU A 110 -8.44 10.06 -9.07
N GLU A 111 -7.37 9.63 -8.41
CA GLU A 111 -7.48 8.80 -7.21
C GLU A 111 -8.07 9.55 -6.02
N GLN A 112 -7.72 10.83 -5.83
CA GLN A 112 -8.38 11.68 -4.84
C GLN A 112 -9.89 11.74 -5.07
N LYS A 113 -10.33 11.93 -6.32
CA LYS A 113 -11.74 11.95 -6.68
C LYS A 113 -12.41 10.61 -6.43
N ARG A 114 -11.77 9.49 -6.76
CA ARG A 114 -12.27 8.14 -6.50
C ARG A 114 -12.50 7.91 -4.99
N LEU A 115 -11.53 8.30 -4.16
CA LEU A 115 -11.63 8.19 -2.69
C LEU A 115 -12.70 9.11 -2.11
N MET A 116 -12.80 10.35 -2.59
CA MET A 116 -13.88 11.26 -2.19
C MET A 116 -15.24 10.71 -2.56
N LEU A 117 -15.37 10.10 -3.75
CA LEU A 117 -16.63 9.49 -4.19
C LEU A 117 -17.00 8.28 -3.31
N GLN A 118 -16.03 7.42 -2.98
CA GLN A 118 -16.28 6.30 -2.07
C GLN A 118 -16.76 6.79 -0.70
N ARG A 119 -16.12 7.83 -0.17
CA ARG A 119 -16.50 8.43 1.12
C ARG A 119 -17.92 8.99 1.06
N PHE A 120 -18.22 9.73 0.00
CA PHE A 120 -19.55 10.29 -0.21
C PHE A 120 -20.61 9.20 -0.37
N GLN A 121 -20.31 8.10 -1.07
CA GLN A 121 -21.21 6.96 -1.19
C GLN A 121 -21.48 6.29 0.16
N GLU A 122 -20.46 6.10 1.00
CA GLU A 122 -20.64 5.58 2.37
C GLU A 122 -21.48 6.52 3.23
N GLU A 123 -21.25 7.84 3.15
CA GLU A 123 -22.03 8.84 3.88
C GLU A 123 -23.49 8.90 3.40
N VAL A 124 -23.73 8.90 2.08
CA VAL A 124 -25.09 8.92 1.49
C VAL A 124 -25.85 7.64 1.79
N PHE A 125 -25.21 6.49 1.64
CA PHE A 125 -25.83 5.20 1.95
C PHE A 125 -26.16 5.07 3.45
N SER A 126 -25.27 5.57 4.32
CA SER A 126 -25.51 5.62 5.75
C SER A 126 -26.68 6.54 6.12
N LEU A 127 -26.82 7.69 5.44
CA LEU A 127 -27.95 8.60 5.63
C LEU A 127 -29.29 7.97 5.23
N ASP A 128 -29.32 7.25 4.10
CA ASP A 128 -30.53 6.59 3.59
C ASP A 128 -30.98 5.47 4.56
N TRP A 129 -30.05 4.68 5.08
CA TRP A 129 -30.31 3.69 6.14
C TRP A 129 -30.85 4.32 7.43
N ALA A 130 -30.25 5.44 7.87
CA ALA A 130 -30.71 6.14 9.07
C ALA A 130 -32.17 6.61 8.90
N PHE A 131 -32.52 7.21 7.76
CA PHE A 131 -33.89 7.63 7.46
C PHE A 131 -34.87 6.45 7.38
N ALA A 132 -34.46 5.33 6.78
CA ALA A 132 -35.27 4.12 6.71
C ALA A 132 -35.57 3.53 8.10
N SER A 133 -34.56 3.52 9.00
CA SER A 133 -34.72 3.03 10.37
C SER A 133 -35.55 3.94 11.28
N MET A 134 -35.58 5.25 11.01
CA MET A 134 -36.40 6.22 11.76
C MET A 134 -37.87 6.22 11.33
N SER A 135 -38.20 5.54 10.23
CA SER A 135 -39.55 5.51 9.63
C SER A 135 -40.37 4.27 10.03
N THR A 136 -39.92 3.48 11.03
CA THR A 136 -40.64 2.33 11.62
C THR A 136 -40.89 2.59 13.10
#